data_AF-A0A3C0N577-F1
#
_entry.id   AF-A0A3C0N577-F1
#
_cell.length_a   1.000
_cell.length_b   1.000
_cell.length_c   1.000
_cell.angle_alpha   90.00
_cell.angle_beta   90.00
_cell.angle_gamma   90.00
#
_symmetry.space_group_name_H-M   'P 1'
#
loop_
_entity.id
_entity.type
_entity.pdbx_description
1 polymer ?
#
loop_
_entity_poly.entity_id
_entity_poly.type
_entity_poly.pdbx_seq_one_letter_code
_entity_poly.pdbx_strand_id
1 'polypeptide(L)'
;MKIFNNQKNQLIEEKRTLQANINFLQVELRQLQVQVIEKQNEKKALEQGLSHFEEQRRQLVEGLHNLKVQTTPSLPPLPQEQIPELPDEWTEFRLQLADYEFLVLKAIAEQDNPSGVIKKIAQEHLTMPEVLIDSINERAMDAIGDLIIDSGSSSTPLIRAEYSAAVKNLIKS
;
A
#
# COMPACT_ATOMS: atom_id res chain seq x y z
N MET A 1 67.88 11.94 -25.78
CA MET A 1 66.90 11.81 -26.88
C MET A 1 65.89 10.66 -26.67
N LYS A 2 66.32 9.41 -26.41
CA LYS A 2 65.40 8.25 -26.28
C LYS A 2 64.41 8.34 -25.10
N ILE A 3 64.84 8.81 -23.93
CA ILE A 3 63.99 8.92 -22.73
C ILE A 3 62.87 9.95 -22.93
N PHE A 4 63.19 11.11 -23.50
CA PHE A 4 62.22 12.16 -23.82
C PHE A 4 61.13 11.68 -24.79
N ASN A 5 61.50 10.92 -25.82
CA ASN A 5 60.52 10.35 -26.75
C ASN A 5 59.61 9.30 -26.08
N ASN A 6 60.15 8.51 -25.15
CA ASN A 6 59.34 7.54 -24.41
C ASN A 6 58.31 8.25 -23.51
N GLN A 7 58.73 9.26 -22.76
CA GLN A 7 57.83 10.08 -21.92
C GLN A 7 56.76 10.79 -22.76
N LYS A 8 57.14 11.34 -23.92
CA LYS A 8 56.19 11.95 -24.86
C LYS A 8 55.14 10.95 -25.35
N ASN A 9 55.54 9.72 -25.67
CA ASN A 9 54.62 8.68 -26.12
C ASN A 9 53.67 8.23 -24.99
N GLN A 10 54.17 8.10 -23.75
CA GLN A 10 53.33 7.81 -22.58
C GLN A 10 52.26 8.89 -22.38
N LEU A 11 52.63 10.16 -22.43
CA LEU A 11 51.68 11.29 -22.32
C LEU A 11 50.64 11.29 -23.43
N ILE A 12 51.01 10.89 -24.65
CA ILE A 12 50.07 10.79 -25.78
C ILE A 12 49.02 9.69 -25.51
N GLU A 13 49.46 8.52 -25.05
CA GLU A 13 48.54 7.42 -24.72
C GLU A 13 47.65 7.76 -23.53
N GLU A 14 48.20 8.33 -22.45
CA GLU A 14 47.41 8.80 -21.30
C GLU A 14 46.34 9.81 -21.72
N LYS A 15 46.70 10.80 -22.56
CA LYS A 15 45.74 11.76 -23.10
C LYS A 15 44.65 11.07 -23.91
N ARG A 16 45.00 10.05 -24.68
CA ARG A 16 44.06 9.30 -25.52
C ARG A 16 43.07 8.50 -24.66
N THR A 17 43.57 7.86 -23.61
CA THR A 17 42.74 7.13 -22.63
C THR A 17 41.82 8.09 -21.88
N LEU A 18 42.33 9.22 -21.40
CA LEU A 18 41.52 10.23 -20.72
C LEU A 18 40.42 10.78 -21.65
N GLN A 19 40.75 11.03 -22.92
CA GLN A 19 39.75 11.48 -23.89
C GLN A 19 38.65 10.44 -24.13
N ALA A 20 39.02 9.15 -24.21
CA ALA A 20 38.05 8.07 -24.34
C ALA A 20 37.13 7.99 -23.11
N ASN A 21 37.68 8.11 -21.91
CA ASN A 21 36.92 8.10 -20.67
C ASN A 21 35.98 9.30 -20.56
N ILE A 22 36.43 10.50 -20.93
CA ILE A 22 35.58 11.70 -20.96
C ILE A 22 34.40 11.48 -21.91
N ASN A 23 34.65 10.96 -23.12
CA ASN A 23 33.59 10.70 -24.08
C ASN A 23 32.59 9.66 -23.55
N PHE A 24 33.07 8.60 -22.90
CA PHE A 24 32.23 7.59 -22.28
C PHE A 24 31.33 8.20 -21.19
N LEU A 25 31.92 8.92 -20.23
CA LEU A 25 31.19 9.57 -19.14
C LEU A 25 30.17 10.60 -19.66
N GLN A 26 30.48 11.31 -20.75
CA GLN A 26 29.53 12.23 -21.38
C GLN A 26 28.32 11.50 -21.99
N VAL A 27 28.52 10.31 -22.55
CA VAL A 27 27.42 9.48 -23.07
C VAL A 27 26.56 8.97 -21.91
N GLU A 28 27.19 8.45 -20.86
CA GLU A 28 26.50 7.95 -19.67
C GLU A 28 25.70 9.04 -18.99
N LEU A 29 26.27 10.25 -18.83
CA LEU A 29 25.58 11.39 -18.25
C LEU A 29 24.36 11.81 -19.08
N ARG A 30 24.47 11.81 -20.42
CA ARG A 30 23.31 12.07 -21.29
C ARG A 30 22.23 11.00 -21.13
N GLN A 31 22.60 9.73 -21.02
CA GLN A 31 21.65 8.64 -20.84
C GLN A 31 20.90 8.77 -19.50
N LEU A 32 21.63 9.05 -18.42
CA LEU A 32 21.03 9.28 -17.11
C LEU A 32 20.11 10.51 -17.11
N GLN A 33 20.49 11.59 -17.78
CA GLN A 33 19.62 12.76 -17.94
C GLN A 33 18.30 12.41 -18.62
N VAL A 34 18.33 11.61 -19.68
CA VAL A 34 17.11 11.15 -20.36
C VAL A 34 16.25 10.31 -19.42
N GLN A 35 16.83 9.34 -18.70
CA GLN A 35 16.08 8.52 -17.75
C GLN A 35 15.43 9.34 -16.63
N VAL A 36 16.13 10.35 -16.11
CA VAL A 36 15.59 11.25 -15.09
C VAL A 36 14.37 12.02 -15.62
N ILE A 37 14.45 12.53 -16.85
CA ILE A 37 13.33 13.24 -17.49
C ILE A 37 12.14 12.30 -17.70
N GLU A 38 12.38 11.09 -18.20
CA GLU A 38 11.33 10.07 -18.40
C GLU A 38 10.64 9.73 -17.07
N LYS A 39 11.41 9.48 -16.01
CA LYS A 39 10.88 9.18 -14.68
C LYS A 39 10.12 10.35 -14.08
N GLN A 40 10.56 11.58 -14.30
CA GLN A 40 9.83 12.78 -13.86
C GLN A 40 8.49 12.93 -14.59
N ASN A 41 8.44 12.63 -15.89
CA ASN A 41 7.21 12.66 -16.67
C ASN A 41 6.24 11.57 -16.23
N GLU A 42 6.72 10.34 -16.01
CA GLU A 42 5.92 9.22 -15.49
C GLU A 42 5.33 9.56 -14.12
N LYS A 43 6.16 10.07 -13.20
CA LYS A 43 5.70 10.53 -11.87
C LYS A 43 4.59 11.57 -11.99
N LYS A 44 4.76 12.59 -12.83
CA LYS A 44 3.75 13.64 -13.03
C LYS A 44 2.44 13.09 -13.59
N ALA A 45 2.49 12.13 -14.51
CA ALA A 45 1.29 11.49 -15.04
C ALA A 45 0.54 10.68 -13.97
N LEU A 46 1.27 9.96 -13.12
CA LEU A 46 0.70 9.22 -11.99
C LEU A 46 0.06 10.16 -10.96
N GLU A 47 0.72 11.26 -10.60
CA GLU A 47 0.18 12.27 -9.67
C GLU A 47 -1.12 12.90 -10.19
N GLN A 48 -1.20 13.18 -11.49
CA GLN A 48 -2.43 13.67 -12.13
C GLN A 48 -3.55 12.62 -12.08
N GLY A 49 -3.22 11.35 -12.35
CA GLY A 49 -4.18 10.24 -12.25
C GLY A 49 -4.73 10.07 -10.83
N LEU A 50 -3.85 10.10 -9.81
CA LEU A 50 -4.25 10.02 -8.40
C LEU A 50 -5.19 11.16 -8.02
N SER A 51 -4.85 12.40 -8.39
CA SER A 51 -5.71 13.57 -8.11
C SER A 51 -7.10 13.42 -8.73
N HIS A 52 -7.17 12.89 -9.96
CA HIS A 52 -8.43 12.62 -10.63
C HIS A 52 -9.25 11.52 -9.93
N PHE A 53 -8.61 10.42 -9.50
CA PHE A 53 -9.29 9.37 -8.76
C PHE A 53 -9.78 9.82 -7.38
N GLU A 54 -8.99 10.64 -6.67
CA GLU A 54 -9.40 11.23 -5.40
C GLU A 54 -10.63 12.12 -5.57
N GLU A 55 -10.67 12.92 -6.64
CA GLU A 55 -11.83 13.74 -7.01
C GLU A 55 -13.07 12.89 -7.31
N GLN A 56 -12.92 11.83 -8.11
CA GLN A 56 -14.02 10.89 -8.39
C GLN A 56 -14.53 10.22 -7.11
N ARG A 57 -13.63 9.80 -6.23
CA ARG A 57 -13.99 9.22 -4.93
C ARG A 57 -14.78 10.22 -4.09
N ARG A 58 -14.35 11.48 -4.03
CA ARG A 58 -15.07 12.54 -3.30
C ARG A 58 -16.49 12.71 -3.81
N GLN A 59 -16.66 12.78 -5.13
CA GLN A 59 -17.98 12.91 -5.77
C GLN A 59 -18.90 11.71 -5.48
N LEU A 60 -18.36 10.48 -5.49
CA LEU A 60 -19.12 9.28 -5.15
C LEU A 60 -19.56 9.27 -3.68
N VAL A 61 -18.67 9.66 -2.76
CA VAL A 61 -18.99 9.76 -1.33
C VAL A 61 -20.07 10.81 -1.08
N GLU A 62 -19.98 11.98 -1.73
CA GLU A 62 -21.01 13.01 -1.66
C GLU A 62 -22.36 12.51 -2.24
N GLY A 63 -22.32 11.78 -3.35
CA GLY A 63 -23.51 11.14 -3.94
C GLY A 63 -24.17 10.15 -2.99
N LEU A 64 -23.39 9.29 -2.33
CA LEU A 64 -23.89 8.33 -1.32
C LEU A 64 -24.50 9.04 -0.11
N HIS A 65 -23.85 10.10 0.39
CA HIS A 65 -24.37 10.90 1.49
C HIS A 65 -25.73 11.49 1.13
N ASN A 66 -25.88 12.07 -0.06
CA ASN A 66 -27.14 12.65 -0.52
C ASN A 66 -28.26 11.61 -0.72
N LEU A 67 -27.92 10.39 -1.14
CA LEU A 67 -28.89 9.29 -1.27
C LEU A 67 -29.40 8.79 0.09
N LYS A 68 -28.52 8.72 1.09
CA LYS A 68 -28.87 8.31 2.46
C LYS A 68 -29.83 9.29 3.13
N VAL A 69 -29.70 10.59 2.84
CA VAL A 69 -30.60 11.63 3.38
C VAL A 69 -31.99 11.61 2.73
N GLN A 70 -32.15 11.06 1.52
CA GLN A 70 -33.45 10.99 0.81
C GLN A 70 -34.23 9.68 1.03
N THR A 71 -33.65 8.68 1.70
CA THR A 71 -34.24 7.35 1.86
C THR A 71 -34.72 7.03 3.28
N THR A 72 -35.00 8.05 4.10
CA THR A 72 -35.81 7.87 5.32
C THR A 72 -37.28 8.26 5.10
N PRO A 73 -38.12 7.42 4.44
CA PRO A 73 -39.53 7.45 4.71
C PRO A 73 -39.77 6.85 6.10
N SER A 74 -40.38 7.65 6.97
CA SER A 74 -40.96 7.21 8.24
C SER A 74 -41.96 6.06 7.98
N LEU A 75 -41.52 4.82 8.14
CA LEU A 75 -42.36 3.62 8.15
C LEU A 75 -42.57 3.14 9.59
N PRO A 76 -43.73 2.53 9.90
CA PRO A 76 -44.02 1.99 11.23
C PRO A 76 -42.98 0.92 11.61
N PRO A 77 -42.71 0.70 12.90
CA PRO A 77 -41.72 -0.29 13.32
C PRO A 77 -42.25 -1.68 12.99
N LEU A 78 -41.72 -2.24 11.90
CA LEU A 78 -41.75 -3.68 11.66
C LEU A 78 -40.87 -4.36 12.72
N PRO A 79 -41.19 -5.60 13.12
CA PRO A 79 -40.34 -6.36 14.02
C PRO A 79 -38.94 -6.45 13.43
N GLN A 80 -38.00 -5.73 14.02
CA GLN A 80 -36.60 -5.79 13.65
C GLN A 80 -36.11 -7.19 13.98
N GLU A 81 -35.88 -8.01 12.96
CA GLU A 81 -34.92 -9.10 13.09
C GLU A 81 -33.60 -8.45 13.49
N GLN A 82 -33.18 -8.73 14.73
CA GLN A 82 -31.98 -8.17 15.35
C GLN A 82 -30.76 -8.60 14.53
N ILE A 83 -30.41 -7.82 13.51
CA ILE A 83 -29.03 -7.77 13.02
C ILE A 83 -28.26 -7.14 14.19
N PRO A 84 -27.32 -7.84 14.83
CA PRO A 84 -26.54 -7.24 15.91
C PRO A 84 -25.76 -6.07 15.31
N GLU A 85 -26.18 -4.85 15.66
CA GLU A 85 -25.53 -3.61 15.26
C GLU A 85 -24.09 -3.68 15.79
N LEU A 86 -23.13 -3.62 14.87
CA LEU A 86 -21.72 -3.64 15.22
C LEU A 86 -21.41 -2.35 16.00
N PRO A 87 -20.69 -2.39 17.13
CA PRO A 87 -20.38 -1.17 17.88
C PRO A 87 -19.66 -0.13 17.01
N ASP A 88 -19.84 1.15 17.33
CA ASP A 88 -19.27 2.27 16.56
C ASP A 88 -17.76 2.13 16.33
N GLU A 89 -17.03 1.64 17.34
CA GLU A 89 -15.60 1.34 17.32
C GLU A 89 -15.20 0.41 16.16
N TRP A 90 -16.02 -0.60 15.84
CA TRP A 90 -15.77 -1.53 14.74
C TRP A 90 -16.05 -0.90 13.37
N THR A 91 -16.99 0.04 13.32
CA THR A 91 -17.28 0.82 12.11
C THR A 91 -16.13 1.78 11.82
N GLU A 92 -15.61 2.46 12.86
CA GLU A 92 -14.42 3.31 12.75
C GLU A 92 -13.19 2.50 12.34
N PHE A 93 -12.96 1.34 12.97
CA PHE A 93 -11.91 0.41 12.57
C PHE A 93 -12.00 0.03 11.08
N ARG A 94 -13.19 -0.32 10.58
CA ARG A 94 -13.40 -0.62 9.15
C ARG A 94 -13.07 0.56 8.23
N LEU A 95 -13.39 1.79 8.65
CA LEU A 95 -13.13 2.99 7.87
C LEU A 95 -11.63 3.33 7.81
N GLN A 96 -10.88 2.97 8.84
CA GLN A 96 -9.43 3.20 8.89
C GLN A 96 -8.62 2.17 8.10
N LEU A 97 -9.14 0.96 7.90
CA LEU A 97 -8.49 -0.09 7.11
C LEU A 97 -8.48 0.23 5.62
N ALA A 98 -7.30 0.10 5.00
CA ALA A 98 -7.18 0.06 3.55
C ALA A 98 -7.77 -1.24 2.97
N ASP A 99 -8.14 -1.22 1.69
CA ASP A 99 -8.80 -2.37 1.04
C ASP A 99 -7.97 -3.66 1.13
N TYR A 100 -6.64 -3.56 0.98
CA TYR A 100 -5.75 -4.71 1.07
C TYR A 100 -5.57 -5.22 2.51
N GLU A 101 -5.66 -4.35 3.51
CA GLU A 101 -5.64 -4.72 4.94
C GLU A 101 -6.94 -5.43 5.33
N PHE A 102 -8.07 -4.97 4.80
CA PHE A 102 -9.35 -5.65 4.93
C PHE A 102 -9.35 -7.03 4.26
N LEU A 103 -8.73 -7.17 3.09
CA LEU A 103 -8.55 -8.49 2.44
C LEU A 103 -7.70 -9.44 3.28
N VAL A 104 -6.67 -8.94 3.95
CA VAL A 104 -5.87 -9.72 4.91
C VAL A 104 -6.71 -10.16 6.10
N LEU A 105 -7.47 -9.25 6.72
CA LEU A 105 -8.36 -9.56 7.83
C LEU A 105 -9.40 -10.63 7.44
N LYS A 106 -9.97 -10.50 6.23
CA LYS A 106 -10.89 -11.49 5.66
C LYS A 106 -10.23 -12.85 5.45
N ALA A 107 -9.01 -12.86 4.90
CA ALA A 107 -8.27 -14.11 4.70
C ALA A 107 -8.03 -14.84 6.02
N ILE A 108 -7.68 -14.12 7.09
CA ILE A 108 -7.47 -14.70 8.44
C ILE A 108 -8.78 -15.21 9.04
N ALA A 109 -9.90 -14.53 8.80
CA ALA A 109 -11.19 -14.93 9.34
C ALA A 109 -11.83 -16.14 8.63
N GLU A 110 -11.54 -16.34 7.34
CA GLU A 110 -12.19 -17.34 6.50
C GLU A 110 -11.31 -18.56 6.18
N GLN A 111 -9.98 -18.43 6.16
CA GLN A 111 -9.09 -19.49 5.73
C GLN A 111 -8.38 -20.15 6.91
N ASP A 112 -8.29 -21.48 6.88
CA ASP A 112 -7.50 -22.24 7.87
C ASP A 112 -5.99 -21.97 7.76
N ASN A 113 -5.51 -21.53 6.58
CA ASN A 113 -4.11 -21.16 6.35
C ASN A 113 -3.96 -19.84 5.57
N PRO A 114 -4.06 -18.69 6.24
CA PRO A 114 -4.05 -17.39 5.57
C PRO A 114 -2.66 -16.96 5.08
N SER A 115 -1.59 -17.59 5.54
CA SER A 115 -0.19 -17.17 5.31
C SER A 115 0.17 -17.02 3.83
N GLY A 116 -0.34 -17.92 2.97
CA GLY A 116 -0.09 -17.87 1.52
C GLY A 116 -0.71 -16.64 0.86
N VAL A 117 -1.94 -16.30 1.28
CA VAL A 117 -2.68 -15.14 0.75
C VAL A 117 -2.09 -13.84 1.29
N ILE A 118 -1.77 -13.78 2.58
CA ILE A 118 -1.12 -12.61 3.18
C ILE A 118 0.20 -12.32 2.49
N LYS A 119 1.02 -13.35 2.24
CA LYS A 119 2.29 -13.19 1.52
C LYS A 119 2.09 -12.64 0.10
N LYS A 120 1.07 -13.10 -0.60
CA LYS A 120 0.75 -12.61 -1.95
C LYS A 120 0.31 -11.13 -1.92
N ILE A 121 -0.60 -10.78 -1.02
CA ILE A 121 -1.07 -9.39 -0.84
C ILE A 121 0.11 -8.49 -0.45
N ALA A 122 0.98 -8.94 0.46
CA ALA A 122 2.18 -8.21 0.84
C ALA A 122 3.09 -7.93 -0.35
N GLN A 123 3.32 -8.94 -1.20
CA GLN A 123 4.13 -8.79 -2.42
C GLN A 123 3.51 -7.83 -3.43
N GLU A 124 2.19 -7.90 -3.64
CA GLU A 124 1.44 -7.02 -4.54
C GLU A 124 1.51 -5.55 -4.08
N HIS A 125 1.50 -5.32 -2.76
CA HIS A 125 1.56 -4.00 -2.16
C HIS A 125 2.96 -3.55 -1.72
N LEU A 126 4.01 -4.28 -2.14
CA LEU A 126 5.42 -3.99 -1.82
C LEU A 126 5.69 -3.81 -0.31
N THR A 127 5.01 -4.59 0.52
CA THR A 127 5.12 -4.59 1.98
C THR A 127 5.50 -5.99 2.49
N MET A 128 5.59 -6.15 3.81
CA MET A 128 5.90 -7.41 4.48
C MET A 128 4.65 -7.95 5.20
N PRO A 129 4.45 -9.28 5.23
CA PRO A 129 3.32 -9.89 5.94
C PRO A 129 3.20 -9.43 7.40
N GLU A 130 4.33 -9.32 8.10
CA GLU A 130 4.38 -8.93 9.51
C GLU A 130 3.91 -7.48 9.69
N VAL A 131 4.41 -6.58 8.85
CA VAL A 131 4.04 -5.15 8.85
C VAL A 131 2.55 -4.95 8.53
N LEU A 132 1.96 -5.80 7.69
CA LEU A 132 0.51 -5.76 7.43
C LEU A 132 -0.29 -6.12 8.67
N ILE A 133 0.10 -7.17 9.38
CA ILE A 133 -0.58 -7.60 10.61
C ILE A 133 -0.40 -6.53 11.69
N ASP A 134 0.80 -5.96 11.82
CA ASP A 134 1.08 -4.89 12.76
C ASP A 134 0.25 -3.63 12.44
N SER A 135 0.15 -3.24 11.16
CA SER A 135 -0.69 -2.10 10.74
C SER A 135 -2.17 -2.32 11.09
N ILE A 136 -2.70 -3.53 10.83
CA ILE A 136 -4.07 -3.87 11.20
C ILE A 136 -4.28 -3.79 12.72
N ASN A 137 -3.32 -4.30 13.48
CA ASN A 137 -3.35 -4.26 14.94
C ASN A 137 -3.19 -2.83 15.49
N GLU A 138 -2.40 -1.97 14.86
CA GLU A 138 -2.33 -0.53 15.20
C GLU A 138 -3.68 0.14 14.99
N ARG A 139 -4.34 -0.09 13.84
CA ARG A 139 -5.71 0.44 13.60
C ARG A 139 -6.72 -0.08 14.60
N ALA A 140 -6.61 -1.35 14.98
CA ALA A 140 -7.47 -1.93 16.00
C ALA A 140 -7.19 -1.34 17.38
N MET A 141 -5.93 -1.10 17.72
CA MET A 141 -5.56 -0.43 18.97
C MET A 141 -6.09 1.02 19.01
N ASP A 142 -6.04 1.73 17.89
CA ASP A 142 -6.53 3.12 17.80
C ASP A 142 -8.06 3.22 17.92
N ALA A 143 -8.81 2.28 17.32
CA ALA A 143 -10.28 2.33 17.26
C ALA A 143 -10.97 1.51 18.37
N ILE A 144 -10.50 0.28 18.61
CA ILE A 144 -11.10 -0.70 19.53
C ILE A 144 -10.37 -0.68 20.88
N GLY A 145 -9.12 -0.19 20.93
CA GLY A 145 -8.32 -0.18 22.15
C GLY A 145 -7.68 -1.52 22.49
N ASP A 146 -7.69 -2.49 21.56
CA ASP A 146 -7.08 -3.81 21.76
C ASP A 146 -6.54 -4.40 20.45
N LEU A 147 -5.66 -5.38 20.59
CA LEU A 147 -5.08 -6.16 19.51
C LEU A 147 -6.05 -7.26 19.08
N ILE A 148 -6.44 -7.25 17.80
CA ILE A 148 -7.42 -8.22 17.28
C ILE A 148 -6.78 -9.48 16.68
N ILE A 149 -5.55 -9.36 16.16
CA ILE A 149 -4.81 -10.46 15.55
C ILE A 149 -3.62 -10.82 16.45
N ASP A 150 -3.50 -12.10 16.76
CA ASP A 150 -2.36 -12.62 17.49
C ASP A 150 -1.22 -12.92 16.52
N SER A 151 -0.17 -12.09 16.55
CA SER A 151 1.07 -12.26 15.80
C SER A 151 2.10 -13.03 16.64
N GLY A 152 1.73 -14.23 17.10
CA GLY A 152 2.64 -15.11 17.83
C GLY A 152 3.89 -15.41 16.99
N SER A 153 5.08 -15.24 17.57
CA SER A 153 6.38 -15.10 16.89
C SER A 153 6.83 -16.24 15.94
N SER A 154 6.02 -17.26 15.68
CA SER A 154 6.30 -18.31 14.68
C SER A 154 5.05 -19.09 14.22
N SER A 155 3.84 -18.64 14.55
CA SER A 155 2.59 -19.36 14.23
C SER A 155 1.65 -18.45 13.43
N THR A 156 0.99 -19.04 12.44
CA THR A 156 -0.03 -18.42 11.57
C THR A 156 -0.86 -17.36 12.27
N PRO A 157 -1.01 -16.15 11.69
CA PRO A 157 -1.80 -15.09 12.31
C PRO A 157 -3.24 -15.56 12.49
N LEU A 158 -3.79 -15.35 13.70
CA LEU A 158 -5.12 -15.80 14.07
C LEU A 158 -5.88 -14.66 14.75
N ILE A 159 -7.16 -14.51 14.43
CA ILE A 159 -8.03 -13.56 15.14
C ILE A 159 -8.32 -14.12 16.53
N ARG A 160 -8.21 -13.27 17.55
CA ARG A 160 -8.54 -13.66 18.94
C ARG A 160 -9.98 -14.13 19.05
N ALA A 161 -10.21 -15.14 19.89
CA ALA A 161 -11.51 -15.78 20.01
C ALA A 161 -12.63 -14.79 20.40
N GLU A 162 -12.33 -13.81 21.24
CA GLU A 162 -13.24 -12.74 21.66
C GLU A 162 -13.70 -11.83 20.51
N TYR A 163 -12.88 -11.67 19.47
CA TYR A 163 -13.15 -10.80 18.34
C TYR A 163 -13.60 -11.54 17.07
N SER A 164 -13.54 -12.88 17.06
CA SER A 164 -13.92 -13.69 15.89
C SER A 164 -15.36 -13.42 15.42
N ALA A 165 -16.31 -13.26 16.36
CA ALA A 165 -17.71 -12.97 16.03
C ALA A 165 -17.88 -11.56 15.44
N ALA A 166 -17.22 -10.56 16.03
CA ALA A 166 -17.26 -9.18 15.57
C ALA A 166 -16.66 -9.04 14.17
N VAL A 167 -15.48 -9.64 13.93
CA VAL A 167 -14.83 -9.64 12.61
C VAL A 167 -15.69 -10.36 11.56
N LYS A 168 -16.35 -11.47 11.91
CA LYS A 168 -17.27 -12.15 10.98
C LYS A 168 -18.48 -11.30 10.61
N ASN A 169 -19.01 -10.52 11.54
CA ASN A 169 -20.11 -9.59 11.24
C ASN A 169 -19.60 -8.41 10.39
N LEU A 170 -18.39 -7.93 10.65
CA LEU A 170 -17.72 -6.88 9.87
C LEU A 170 -17.43 -7.28 8.41
N ILE A 171 -17.13 -8.56 8.16
CA ILE A 171 -16.90 -9.08 6.79
C ILE A 171 -18.22 -9.34 6.04
N LYS A 172 -19.32 -9.57 6.78
CA LYS A 172 -20.67 -9.78 6.21
C LYS A 172 -21.43 -8.49 5.96
N SER A 173 -21.04 -7.41 6.63
CA SER A 173 -21.53 -6.04 6.43
C SER A 173 -21.11 -5.47 5.08
#